data_AF-W1YFX7-F1
#
_entry.id   AF-W1YFX7-F1
#
_cell.length_a   1.000
_cell.length_b   1.000
_cell.length_c   1.000
_cell.angle_alpha   90.00
_cell.angle_beta   90.00
_cell.angle_gamma   90.00
#
_symmetry.space_group_name_H-M   'P 1'
#
loop_
_entity.id
_entity.type
_entity.pdbx_description
1 polymer ?
#
loop_
_entity_poly.entity_id
_entity_poly.type
_entity_poly.pdbx_seq_one_letter_code
_entity_poly.pdbx_strand_id
1 'polypeptide(L)'
;DVSILELGDGVFEVLATSGNNHLGGDDFDQRIMNYLIEEFKKETGIDLSNDKLADQRLKEAAEKAKIELSGVASTNINLPFITADATGPKHLDVTLTRAKFEELTADLVQAT
;
A
#
# COMPACT_ATOMS: atom_id res chain seq x y z
N ASP A 1 -4.11 -17.01 -3.02
CA ASP A 1 -4.64 -18.37 -3.21
C ASP A 1 -5.31 -18.87 -1.96
N VAL A 2 -6.52 -19.43 -2.11
CA VAL A 2 -7.24 -20.11 -1.04
C VAL A 2 -7.39 -21.57 -1.43
N SER A 3 -6.89 -22.47 -0.60
CA SER A 3 -7.00 -23.92 -0.80
C SER A 3 -7.76 -24.53 0.37
N ILE A 4 -8.84 -25.26 0.07
CA ILE A 4 -9.53 -26.12 1.04
C ILE A 4 -8.93 -27.51 0.90
N LEU A 5 -8.38 -28.04 2.00
CA LEU A 5 -7.78 -29.36 2.06
C LEU A 5 -8.64 -30.25 2.96
N GLU A 6 -9.07 -31.39 2.43
CA GLU A 6 -9.73 -32.44 3.21
C GLU A 6 -8.70 -33.54 3.50
N LEU A 7 -8.64 -33.99 4.76
CA LEU A 7 -7.65 -34.97 5.21
C LEU A 7 -8.31 -36.36 5.28
N GLY A 8 -8.03 -37.21 4.29
CA GLY A 8 -8.47 -38.61 4.24
C GLY A 8 -7.34 -39.54 3.80
N ASP A 9 -7.10 -40.62 4.56
CA ASP A 9 -6.19 -41.74 4.22
C ASP A 9 -4.77 -41.41 3.74
N GLY A 10 -4.21 -40.27 4.19
CA GLY A 10 -2.81 -39.92 3.94
C GLY A 10 -2.52 -39.43 2.51
N VAL A 11 -3.55 -39.13 1.72
CA VAL A 11 -3.43 -38.57 0.37
C VAL A 11 -3.99 -37.14 0.39
N PHE A 12 -3.19 -36.18 -0.09
CA PHE A 12 -3.64 -34.80 -0.26
C PHE A 12 -4.37 -34.66 -1.60
N GLU A 13 -5.67 -34.43 -1.57
CA GLU A 13 -6.46 -34.09 -2.76
C GLU A 13 -6.78 -32.58 -2.77
N VAL A 14 -6.41 -31.89 -3.85
CA VAL A 14 -6.74 -30.47 -4.04
C VAL A 14 -8.10 -30.40 -4.72
N LEU A 15 -9.14 -30.06 -3.94
CA LEU A 15 -10.53 -30.11 -4.40
C LEU A 15 -10.92 -28.91 -5.29
N ALA A 16 -10.28 -27.75 -5.11
CA ALA A 16 -10.42 -26.59 -6.00
C ALA A 16 -9.30 -25.57 -5.73
N THR A 17 -8.77 -24.97 -6.80
CA THR A 17 -7.90 -23.79 -6.71
C THR A 17 -8.66 -22.62 -7.29
N SER A 18 -9.00 -21.63 -6.46
CA SER A 18 -9.43 -20.31 -6.93
C SER A 18 -8.48 -19.29 -6.34
N GLY A 19 -7.82 -18.53 -7.22
CA GLY A 19 -6.82 -17.55 -6.87
C GLY A 19 -6.87 -16.44 -7.90
N ASN A 20 -7.13 -15.21 -7.46
CA ASN A 20 -6.97 -14.04 -8.30
C ASN A 20 -5.47 -13.73 -8.39
N ASN A 21 -4.81 -14.16 -9.47
CA ASN A 21 -3.38 -13.95 -9.71
C ASN A 21 -2.98 -12.45 -9.85
N HIS A 22 -3.95 -11.53 -9.82
CA HIS A 22 -3.75 -10.08 -9.91
C HIS A 22 -4.07 -9.34 -8.61
N LEU A 23 -4.35 -10.04 -7.50
CA LEU A 23 -4.62 -9.42 -6.21
C LEU A 23 -3.57 -9.88 -5.19
N GLY A 24 -2.67 -8.97 -4.83
CA GLY A 24 -1.55 -9.25 -3.94
C GLY A 24 -1.15 -8.07 -3.09
N GLY A 25 -0.06 -8.24 -2.32
CA GLY A 25 0.45 -7.19 -1.43
C GLY A 25 0.83 -5.90 -2.15
N ASP A 26 1.21 -5.98 -3.43
CA ASP A 26 1.54 -4.83 -4.28
C ASP A 26 0.34 -3.92 -4.53
N ASP A 27 -0.89 -4.45 -4.63
CA ASP A 27 -2.09 -3.64 -4.83
C ASP A 27 -2.40 -2.77 -3.61
N PHE A 28 -2.20 -3.33 -2.41
CA PHE A 28 -2.35 -2.59 -1.16
C PHE A 28 -1.28 -1.49 -1.04
N ASP A 29 -0.04 -1.78 -1.46
CA ASP A 29 1.04 -0.79 -1.48
C ASP A 29 0.72 0.34 -2.46
N GLN A 30 0.19 0.02 -3.65
CA GLN A 30 -0.26 1.02 -4.62
C GLN A 30 -1.37 1.91 -4.07
N ARG A 31 -2.32 1.39 -3.27
CA ARG A 31 -3.37 2.22 -2.65
C ARG A 31 -2.81 3.25 -1.68
N ILE A 32 -1.86 2.83 -0.84
CA ILE A 32 -1.17 3.74 0.06
C ILE A 32 -0.37 4.76 -0.75
N MET A 33 0.37 4.33 -1.76
CA MET A 33 1.18 5.21 -2.61
C MET A 33 0.33 6.30 -3.30
N ASN A 34 -0.78 5.90 -3.92
CA ASN A 34 -1.71 6.84 -4.57
C ASN A 34 -2.25 7.86 -3.56
N TYR A 35 -2.65 7.40 -2.37
CA TYR A 35 -3.10 8.30 -1.30
C TYR A 35 -2.02 9.31 -0.89
N LEU A 36 -0.76 8.88 -0.72
CA LEU A 36 0.35 9.76 -0.38
C LEU A 36 0.62 10.81 -1.47
N ILE A 37 0.55 10.40 -2.74
CA ILE A 37 0.71 11.31 -3.88
C ILE A 37 -0.42 12.33 -3.91
N GLU A 38 -1.67 11.91 -3.69
CA GLU A 38 -2.82 12.81 -3.64
C GLU A 38 -2.73 13.82 -2.51
N GLU A 39 -2.38 13.39 -1.29
CA GLU A 39 -2.22 14.29 -0.15
C GLU A 39 -1.08 15.28 -0.39
N PHE A 40 0.07 14.80 -0.86
CA PHE A 40 1.20 15.68 -1.20
C PHE A 40 0.85 16.69 -2.29
N LYS A 41 0.09 16.26 -3.30
CA LYS A 41 -0.39 17.13 -4.38
C LYS A 41 -1.42 18.14 -3.90
N LYS A 42 -2.29 17.79 -2.96
CA LYS A 42 -3.23 18.74 -2.33
C LYS A 42 -2.50 19.81 -1.53
N GLU A 43 -1.44 19.44 -0.81
CA GLU A 43 -0.69 20.37 0.03
C GLU A 43 0.28 21.26 -0.76
N THR A 44 0.99 20.69 -1.74
CA THR A 44 2.09 21.37 -2.43
C THR A 44 1.78 21.74 -3.88
N GLY A 45 0.73 21.16 -4.47
CA GLY A 45 0.43 21.29 -5.89
C GLY A 45 1.33 20.46 -6.81
N ILE A 46 2.28 19.67 -6.26
CA ILE A 46 3.27 18.92 -7.03
C ILE A 46 2.84 17.46 -7.17
N ASP A 47 2.95 16.93 -8.38
CA ASP A 47 2.65 15.53 -8.68
C ASP A 47 3.93 14.68 -8.67
N LEU A 48 4.06 13.80 -7.68
CA LEU A 48 5.22 12.93 -7.50
C LEU A 48 5.21 11.70 -8.44
N SER A 49 4.11 11.42 -9.13
CA SER A 49 3.96 10.21 -9.96
C SER A 49 4.95 10.13 -11.14
N ASN A 50 5.49 11.29 -11.56
CA ASN A 50 6.44 11.38 -12.67
C ASN A 50 7.90 11.31 -12.21
N ASP A 51 8.16 11.38 -10.90
CA ASP A 51 9.50 11.36 -10.34
C ASP A 51 9.87 9.92 -9.95
N LYS A 52 10.71 9.29 -10.77
CA LYS A 52 11.16 7.91 -10.56
C LYS A 52 11.89 7.70 -9.23
N LEU A 53 12.58 8.71 -8.72
CA LEU A 53 13.28 8.60 -7.44
C LEU A 53 12.29 8.71 -6.29
N ALA A 54 11.30 9.60 -6.39
CA ALA A 54 10.24 9.70 -5.41
C ALA A 54 9.38 8.43 -5.39
N ASP A 55 9.05 7.87 -6.55
CA ASP A 55 8.24 6.66 -6.71
C ASP A 55 8.82 5.46 -5.96
N GLN A 56 10.13 5.20 -6.10
CA GLN A 56 10.80 4.12 -5.37
C GLN A 56 10.71 4.32 -3.85
N ARG A 57 10.96 5.55 -3.37
CA ARG A 57 10.93 5.86 -1.94
C ARG A 57 9.51 5.78 -1.37
N LEU A 58 8.52 6.23 -2.15
CA LEU A 58 7.11 6.12 -1.80
C LEU A 58 6.69 4.66 -1.70
N LYS A 59 7.14 3.81 -2.62
CA LYS A 59 6.89 2.37 -2.58
C LYS A 59 7.44 1.72 -1.31
N GLU A 60 8.70 1.97 -0.99
CA GLU A 60 9.33 1.44 0.24
C GLU A 60 8.61 1.92 1.51
N ALA A 61 8.22 3.20 1.54
CA ALA A 61 7.50 3.77 2.66
C ALA A 61 6.07 3.22 2.79
N ALA A 62 5.37 3.02 1.68
CA ALA A 62 4.04 2.43 1.62
C ALA A 62 4.05 0.99 2.13
N GLU A 63 4.99 0.17 1.67
CA GLU A 63 5.14 -1.22 2.11
C GLU A 63 5.41 -1.28 3.62
N LYS A 64 6.32 -0.44 4.12
CA LYS A 64 6.62 -0.36 5.55
C LYS A 64 5.39 0.08 6.35
N ALA A 65 4.67 1.10 5.89
CA ALA A 65 3.46 1.58 6.54
C ALA A 65 2.37 0.50 6.60
N LYS A 66 2.16 -0.25 5.52
CA LYS A 66 1.23 -1.40 5.47
C LYS A 66 1.57 -2.43 6.56
N ILE A 67 2.84 -2.81 6.65
CA ILE A 67 3.30 -3.79 7.65
C ILE A 67 3.08 -3.26 9.07
N GLU A 68 3.45 -2.00 9.33
CA GLU A 68 3.26 -1.39 10.65
C GLU A 68 1.78 -1.32 11.03
N LEU A 69 0.91 -0.89 10.10
CA LEU A 69 -0.53 -0.80 10.33
C LEU A 69 -1.20 -2.15 10.60
N SER A 70 -0.55 -3.27 10.28
CA SER A 70 -1.01 -4.59 10.71
C SER A 70 -0.91 -4.78 12.23
N GLY A 71 0.05 -4.11 12.88
CA GLY A 71 0.28 -4.18 14.33
C GLY A 71 -0.23 -2.96 15.11
N VAL A 72 -0.21 -1.76 14.51
CA VAL A 72 -0.57 -0.50 15.18
C VAL A 72 -1.78 0.18 14.53
N ALA A 73 -2.45 1.08 15.28
CA ALA A 73 -3.62 1.82 14.80
C ALA A 73 -3.28 2.98 13.85
N SER A 74 -2.04 3.47 13.86
CA SER A 74 -1.57 4.56 13.01
C SER A 74 -0.05 4.50 12.86
N THR A 75 0.46 4.93 11.71
CA THR A 75 1.89 5.12 11.43
C THR A 75 2.12 6.50 10.81
N ASN A 76 3.31 7.07 11.03
CA ASN A 76 3.70 8.31 10.38
C ASN A 76 4.67 8.03 9.22
N ILE A 77 4.32 8.53 8.04
CA ILE A 77 5.11 8.39 6.83
C ILE A 77 5.83 9.72 6.62
N ASN A 78 7.12 9.74 6.97
CA ASN A 78 7.98 10.90 6.80
C ASN A 78 9.06 10.61 5.76
N LEU A 79 8.98 11.30 4.61
CA LEU A 79 9.97 11.23 3.54
C LEU A 79 10.60 12.61 3.35
N PRO A 80 11.79 12.85 3.93
CA PRO A 80 12.46 14.11 3.77
C PRO A 80 13.10 14.21 2.38
N PHE A 81 13.13 15.43 1.83
CA PHE A 81 13.72 15.75 0.52
C PHE A 81 13.17 14.83 -0.58
N ILE A 82 11.83 14.68 -0.61
CA ILE A 82 11.17 13.79 -1.58
C ILE A 82 11.18 14.38 -2.99
N THR A 83 11.09 15.70 -3.10
CA THR A 83 11.21 16.45 -4.36
C THR A 83 11.65 17.88 -4.07
N ALA A 84 11.81 18.71 -5.10
CA ALA A 84 12.12 20.14 -4.96
C ALA A 84 11.34 20.98 -5.97
N ASP A 85 10.93 22.18 -5.56
CA ASP A 85 10.33 23.19 -6.42
C ASP A 85 11.14 24.49 -6.42
N ALA A 86 10.59 25.54 -7.06
CA ALA A 86 11.21 26.86 -7.09
C ALA A 86 11.39 27.51 -5.69
N THR A 87 10.69 27.02 -4.67
CA THR A 87 10.76 27.50 -3.28
C THR A 87 11.73 26.70 -2.42
N GLY A 88 12.20 25.54 -2.90
CA GLY A 88 13.21 24.71 -2.24
C GLY A 88 12.82 23.23 -2.14
N PRO A 89 13.55 22.45 -1.33
CA PRO A 89 13.23 21.04 -1.11
C PRO A 89 11.89 20.89 -0.38
N LYS A 90 11.16 19.84 -0.74
CA LYS A 90 9.89 19.45 -0.12
C LYS A 90 10.04 18.13 0.61
N HIS A 91 9.21 17.97 1.63
CA HIS A 91 9.14 16.79 2.48
C HIS A 91 7.70 16.32 2.48
N LEU A 92 7.51 15.01 2.58
CA LEU A 92 6.21 14.42 2.81
C LEU A 92 6.14 14.02 4.28
N ASP A 93 5.12 14.47 5.00
CA ASP A 93 4.83 14.07 6.37
C ASP A 93 3.33 13.80 6.48
N VAL A 94 2.95 12.53 6.42
CA VAL A 94 1.55 12.11 6.39
C VAL A 94 1.35 11.02 7.44
N THR A 95 0.45 11.27 8.39
CA THR A 95 0.00 10.24 9.31
C THR A 95 -1.11 9.41 8.68
N LEU A 96 -0.84 8.12 8.48
CA LEU A 96 -1.83 7.16 7.98
C LEU A 96 -2.41 6.35 9.14
N THR A 97 -3.73 6.29 9.23
CA THR A 97 -4.43 5.47 10.23
C THR A 97 -4.86 4.14 9.62
N ARG A 98 -5.00 3.11 10.46
CA ARG A 98 -5.53 1.80 10.05
C ARG A 98 -6.92 1.95 9.44
N ALA A 99 -7.78 2.76 10.05
CA ALA A 99 -9.12 3.03 9.54
C ALA A 99 -9.08 3.61 8.11
N LYS A 100 -8.14 4.54 7.84
CA LYS A 100 -7.99 5.09 6.49
C LYS A 100 -7.43 4.06 5.50
N PHE A 101 -6.48 3.25 5.92
CA PHE A 101 -5.95 2.15 5.10
C PHE A 101 -7.04 1.13 4.73
N GLU A 102 -7.87 0.73 5.70
CA GLU A 102 -9.02 -0.15 5.47
C GLU A 102 -10.03 0.48 4.50
N GLU A 103 -10.31 1.78 4.62
CA GLU A 103 -11.16 2.51 3.67
C GLU A 103 -10.59 2.48 2.25
N LEU A 104 -9.28 2.72 2.09
CA LEU A 104 -8.60 2.76 0.79
C LEU A 104 -8.50 1.40 0.08
N THR A 105 -8.63 0.32 0.85
CA THR A 105 -8.42 -1.07 0.39
C THR A 105 -9.66 -1.94 0.54
N ALA A 106 -10.79 -1.36 0.98
CA ALA A 106 -12.04 -2.08 1.21
C ALA A 106 -12.52 -2.85 -0.03
N ASP A 107 -12.35 -2.26 -1.22
CA ASP A 107 -12.74 -2.86 -2.49
C ASP A 107 -11.80 -4.00 -2.91
N LEU A 108 -10.51 -3.91 -2.58
CA LEU A 108 -9.54 -5.00 -2.80
C LEU A 108 -9.90 -6.21 -1.95
N VAL A 109 -10.27 -5.99 -0.68
CA VAL A 109 -10.70 -7.06 0.23
C VAL A 109 -12.03 -7.67 -0.22
N GLN A 110 -12.98 -6.87 -0.70
CA GLN A 110 -14.26 -7.38 -1.24
C GLN A 110 -14.10 -8.18 -2.54
N ALA A 111 -13.01 -7.99 -3.28
CA ALA A 111 -12.69 -8.73 -4.49
C ALA A 111 -11.95 -10.06 -4.22
N THR A 112 -11.78 -10.44 -2.95
CA THR A 112 -11.12 -11.69 -2.51
C THR A 112 -12.15 -12.70 -2.00
#